data_AF-A0A0J9VLE4-F1
#
_entry.id   AF-A0A0J9VLE4-F1
#
_cell.length_a   1.000
_cell.length_b   1.000
_cell.length_c   1.000
_cell.angle_alpha   90.00
_cell.angle_beta   90.00
_cell.angle_gamma   90.00
#
_symmetry.space_group_name_H-M   'P 1'
#
loop_
_entity.id
_entity.type
_entity.pdbx_description
1 polymer ?
#
loop_
_entity_poly.entity_id
_entity_poly.type
_entity_poly.pdbx_seq_one_letter_code
_entity_poly.pdbx_strand_id
1 'polypeptide(L)'
;MYDYVSSFHKYEEIKNSLTQDNTISTLYQCDTKLFSQGCDNPTFINNCHLATSYLMQLNPTNNSINITEACKYFNYWLYSVVLFEGRYQYDLPNFYKNLSYFQEEDICTEYIENISDDISTKIKNLIYIYKNLNEISNSTCSDNCTCAKNCYEKYMLYKDTCTQGKDKNLCRELENFREKYNSLTESFTPIGSWIHTKLTGGKKCENKQHQKTEKLQYTTEYQENPYRFTYVNKFPEFKTIISEKVKKHGGLDKQECESFNVSNLINYNGQRDLFVNTCTAIANDHQEIINNARSSQIGLCIYINYWIYDTLKLMPNFSHRELLNNFYEKVKKLDFCKPYRNSIDKRTYEELKELYNMYEPYVKFKKNSSKNGNGSCEGAQEFLELYEKYAGKCKRKHNNYFCWELIKFGVDYEQHMTHATKCTDKMKQLTPIGNDIVSFVLVRLVVMSLMAFVFLFLFNVSNKTVLNFY
;
A
#
# COMPACT_ATOMS: atom_id res chain seq x y z
N MET A 1 -6.78 5.01 20.02
CA MET A 1 -5.65 4.45 19.26
C MET A 1 -5.22 5.31 18.08
N TYR A 2 -6.04 5.62 17.07
CA TYR A 2 -5.55 6.33 15.86
C TYR A 2 -5.23 7.83 16.03
N ASP A 3 -5.69 8.43 17.11
CA ASP A 3 -5.78 9.89 17.31
C ASP A 3 -4.45 10.60 17.60
N TYR A 4 -3.38 9.86 17.92
CA TYR A 4 -2.03 10.42 18.08
C TYR A 4 -1.25 10.48 16.75
N VAL A 5 -1.78 9.90 15.66
CA VAL A 5 -0.95 9.67 14.47
C VAL A 5 -0.60 10.98 13.75
N SER A 6 -1.49 11.97 13.77
CA SER A 6 -1.17 13.31 13.25
C SER A 6 -0.08 14.07 14.01
N SER A 7 0.31 13.62 15.21
CA SER A 7 1.41 14.13 16.03
C SER A 7 2.56 13.11 16.20
N PHE A 8 2.51 11.96 15.51
CA PHE A 8 3.46 10.85 15.60
C PHE A 8 4.94 11.28 15.58
N HIS A 9 5.30 12.22 14.71
CA HIS A 9 6.67 12.70 14.53
C HIS A 9 7.31 13.21 15.82
N LYS A 10 6.55 13.92 16.66
CA LYS A 10 6.99 14.45 17.96
C LYS A 10 7.41 13.34 18.92
N TYR A 11 6.65 12.25 18.96
CA TYR A 11 6.93 11.11 19.83
C TYR A 11 8.02 10.20 19.26
N GLU A 12 8.15 10.13 17.93
CA GLU A 12 9.30 9.50 17.27
C GLU A 12 10.60 10.28 17.53
N GLU A 13 10.57 11.61 17.54
CA GLU A 13 11.70 12.47 17.87
C GLU A 13 12.17 12.30 19.33
N ILE A 14 11.23 12.31 20.30
CA ILE A 14 11.53 12.02 21.72
C ILE A 14 12.20 10.65 21.88
N LYS A 15 11.76 9.63 21.14
CA LYS A 15 12.40 8.31 21.18
C LYS A 15 13.79 8.31 20.52
N ASN A 16 13.93 9.00 19.39
CA ASN A 16 15.18 9.00 18.62
C ASN A 16 16.30 9.77 19.35
N SER A 17 15.99 10.84 20.09
CA SER A 17 17.00 11.55 20.89
C SER A 17 17.59 10.67 21.99
N LEU A 18 16.77 9.82 22.63
CA LEU A 18 17.21 8.82 23.62
C LEU A 18 18.10 7.71 23.03
N THR A 19 18.12 7.56 21.71
CA THR A 19 19.02 6.61 21.02
C THR A 19 20.41 7.21 20.77
N GLN A 20 20.55 8.54 20.88
CA GLN A 20 21.82 9.27 20.68
C GLN A 20 22.53 9.60 21.99
N ASP A 21 21.83 9.50 23.12
CA ASP A 21 22.41 9.72 24.44
C ASP A 21 23.15 8.46 24.93
N ASN A 22 24.47 8.56 25.11
CA ASN A 22 25.28 7.46 25.66
C ASN A 22 24.98 7.19 27.16
N THR A 23 24.13 7.98 27.81
CA THR A 23 23.60 7.72 29.16
C THR A 23 22.26 6.99 29.14
N ILE A 24 22.09 6.01 28.23
CA ILE A 24 21.05 4.98 28.40
C ILE A 24 21.17 4.41 29.82
N SER A 25 20.11 4.60 30.61
CA SER A 25 20.11 4.27 32.03
C SER A 25 20.39 2.78 32.25
N THR A 26 21.56 2.50 32.84
CA THR A 26 22.01 1.15 33.20
C THR A 26 21.24 0.55 34.38
N LEU A 27 20.25 1.26 34.94
CA LEU A 27 19.38 0.75 36.01
C LEU A 27 18.64 -0.54 35.63
N TYR A 28 18.39 -0.78 34.35
CA TYR A 28 17.49 -1.85 33.90
C TYR A 28 18.25 -3.09 33.41
N GLN A 29 18.67 -3.96 34.33
CA GLN A 29 19.11 -5.29 33.95
C GLN A 29 17.90 -6.16 33.55
N CYS A 30 18.02 -6.94 32.46
CA CYS A 30 16.92 -7.77 31.98
C CYS A 30 16.65 -8.93 32.95
N ASP A 31 15.66 -8.78 33.83
CA ASP A 31 15.27 -9.83 34.77
C ASP A 31 14.44 -10.90 34.06
N THR A 32 14.96 -12.12 34.00
CA THR A 32 14.30 -13.30 33.40
C THR A 32 13.02 -13.71 34.13
N LYS A 33 12.79 -13.24 35.36
CA LYS A 33 11.51 -13.40 36.08
C LYS A 33 10.41 -12.48 35.54
N LEU A 34 10.78 -11.32 35.01
CA LEU A 34 9.87 -10.37 34.36
C LEU A 34 9.75 -10.69 32.86
N PHE A 35 10.86 -11.04 32.20
CA PHE A 35 10.92 -11.28 30.77
C PHE A 35 11.31 -12.72 30.46
N SER A 36 10.29 -13.56 30.23
CA SER A 36 10.46 -15.00 29.89
C SER A 36 11.18 -15.28 28.55
N GLN A 37 11.34 -14.27 27.70
CA GLN A 37 11.96 -14.33 26.36
C GLN A 37 12.76 -13.05 26.08
N GLY A 38 13.87 -13.16 25.35
CA GLY A 38 14.60 -12.03 24.78
C GLY A 38 15.74 -11.45 25.62
N CYS A 39 15.90 -11.83 26.89
CA CYS A 39 17.04 -11.38 27.72
C CYS A 39 18.41 -11.92 27.26
N ASP A 40 18.46 -12.80 26.27
CA ASP A 40 19.65 -13.25 25.55
C ASP A 40 19.91 -12.46 24.24
N ASN A 41 18.96 -11.63 23.81
CA ASN A 41 19.01 -10.88 22.56
C ASN A 41 19.37 -9.40 22.80
N PRO A 42 20.53 -8.91 22.32
CA PRO A 42 20.96 -7.52 22.51
C PRO A 42 19.98 -6.47 21.95
N THR A 43 19.27 -6.77 20.86
CA THR A 43 18.26 -5.87 20.27
C THR A 43 17.04 -5.74 21.17
N PHE A 44 16.60 -6.83 21.83
CA PHE A 44 15.51 -6.78 22.79
C PHE A 44 15.91 -6.02 24.06
N ILE A 45 17.09 -6.29 24.61
CA ILE A 45 17.65 -5.55 25.75
C ILE A 45 17.67 -4.05 25.45
N ASN A 46 18.23 -3.66 24.29
CA ASN A 46 18.27 -2.25 23.87
C ASN A 46 16.89 -1.62 23.70
N ASN A 47 15.93 -2.35 23.12
CA ASN A 47 14.54 -1.89 23.02
C ASN A 47 13.86 -1.75 24.39
N CYS A 48 14.15 -2.63 25.36
CA CYS A 48 13.62 -2.52 26.72
C CYS A 48 14.21 -1.29 27.45
N HIS A 49 15.52 -1.05 27.34
CA HIS A 49 16.13 0.18 27.87
C HIS A 49 15.50 1.43 27.24
N LEU A 50 15.39 1.47 25.90
CA LEU A 50 14.79 2.59 25.18
C LEU A 50 13.32 2.80 25.58
N ALA A 51 12.59 1.71 25.88
CA ALA A 51 11.21 1.78 26.34
C ALA A 51 11.11 2.40 27.74
N THR A 52 11.94 1.97 28.69
CA THR A 52 11.97 2.55 30.04
C THR A 52 12.41 4.00 30.01
N SER A 53 13.45 4.34 29.25
CA SER A 53 13.92 5.73 29.08
C SER A 53 12.84 6.62 28.46
N TYR A 54 12.06 6.11 27.51
CA TYR A 54 10.94 6.85 26.93
C TYR A 54 9.87 7.16 27.98
N LEU A 55 9.48 6.18 28.81
CA LEU A 55 8.53 6.40 29.90
C LEU A 55 9.03 7.43 30.92
N MET A 56 10.32 7.37 31.31
CA MET A 56 10.93 8.35 32.22
C MET A 56 10.90 9.79 31.68
N GLN A 57 10.93 9.98 30.35
CA GLN A 57 10.85 11.31 29.73
C GLN A 57 9.42 11.87 29.66
N LEU A 58 8.38 11.05 29.87
CA LEU A 58 6.98 11.48 29.87
C LEU A 58 6.60 12.15 31.22
N ASN A 59 7.44 13.04 31.73
CA ASN A 59 7.21 13.69 33.02
C ASN A 59 5.92 14.55 32.98
N PRO A 60 4.92 14.32 33.87
CA PRO A 60 3.64 15.02 33.85
C PRO A 60 3.75 16.53 34.13
N THR A 61 4.87 17.02 34.67
CA THR A 61 5.13 18.47 34.83
C THR A 61 5.50 19.18 33.53
N ASN A 62 5.82 18.44 32.46
CA ASN A 62 6.14 19.01 31.16
C ASN A 62 4.86 19.30 30.35
N ASN A 63 4.29 20.49 30.55
CA ASN A 63 3.10 20.99 29.87
C ASN A 63 3.13 20.95 28.33
N SER A 64 4.27 20.66 27.69
CA SER A 64 4.36 20.50 26.24
C SER A 64 3.98 19.10 25.73
N ILE A 65 3.94 18.06 26.57
CA ILE A 65 3.69 16.67 26.16
C ILE A 65 2.21 16.31 26.38
N ASN A 66 1.53 15.81 25.33
CA ASN A 66 0.21 15.19 25.49
C ASN A 66 0.40 13.72 25.89
N ILE A 67 0.28 13.43 27.20
CA ILE A 67 0.52 12.09 27.77
C ILE A 67 -0.36 11.02 27.08
N THR A 68 -1.65 11.29 26.87
CA THR A 68 -2.57 10.39 26.18
C THR A 68 -2.08 9.99 24.77
N GLU A 69 -1.52 10.94 24.02
CA GLU A 69 -0.96 10.65 22.69
C GLU A 69 0.38 9.93 22.76
N ALA A 70 1.26 10.33 23.68
CA ALA A 70 2.56 9.71 23.90
C ALA A 70 2.43 8.24 24.30
N CYS A 71 1.51 7.93 25.20
CA CYS A 71 1.25 6.56 25.63
C CYS A 71 0.61 5.70 24.51
N LYS A 72 -0.20 6.28 23.61
CA LYS A 72 -0.71 5.58 22.41
C LYS A 72 0.38 5.33 21.37
N TYR A 73 1.29 6.29 21.17
CA TYR A 73 2.51 6.07 20.39
C TYR A 73 3.33 4.93 20.96
N PHE A 74 3.55 4.94 22.27
CA PHE A 74 4.33 3.94 22.99
C PHE A 74 3.74 2.55 22.84
N ASN A 75 2.43 2.41 23.09
CA ASN A 75 1.66 1.20 22.89
C ASN A 75 1.86 0.63 21.46
N TYR A 76 1.66 1.44 20.42
CA TYR A 76 1.91 1.03 19.04
C TYR A 76 3.36 0.64 18.76
N TRP A 77 4.35 1.38 19.27
CA TRP A 77 5.76 1.09 19.05
C TRP A 77 6.20 -0.20 19.74
N LEU A 78 5.77 -0.43 20.99
CA LEU A 78 5.98 -1.69 21.71
C LEU A 78 5.38 -2.86 20.92
N TYR A 79 4.14 -2.75 20.46
CA TYR A 79 3.52 -3.79 19.64
C TYR A 79 4.30 -4.04 18.34
N SER A 80 4.42 -3.01 17.50
CA SER A 80 4.83 -3.16 16.10
C SER A 80 6.32 -3.46 15.93
N VAL A 81 7.18 -2.86 16.76
CA VAL A 81 8.64 -2.97 16.62
C VAL A 81 9.24 -3.91 17.67
N VAL A 82 8.84 -3.77 18.95
CA VAL A 82 9.46 -4.56 20.02
C VAL A 82 8.94 -6.01 20.00
N LEU A 83 7.62 -6.20 19.99
CA LEU A 83 7.00 -7.53 20.05
C LEU A 83 6.88 -8.20 18.67
N PHE A 84 6.23 -7.55 17.71
CA PHE A 84 5.89 -8.16 16.41
C PHE A 84 7.12 -8.37 15.52
N GLU A 85 7.90 -7.32 15.24
CA GLU A 85 9.14 -7.44 14.45
C GLU A 85 10.21 -8.28 15.20
N GLY A 86 10.26 -8.18 16.54
CA GLY A 86 11.11 -9.01 17.40
C GLY A 86 10.66 -10.48 17.55
N ARG A 87 9.43 -10.82 17.16
CA ARG A 87 8.79 -12.14 17.27
C ARG A 87 8.61 -12.68 18.70
N TYR A 88 8.52 -11.80 19.70
CA TYR A 88 8.33 -12.20 21.10
C TYR A 88 6.85 -12.44 21.43
N GLN A 89 6.56 -13.56 22.08
CA GLN A 89 5.18 -14.00 22.35
C GLN A 89 4.64 -13.43 23.66
N TYR A 90 4.71 -12.11 23.83
CA TYR A 90 4.10 -11.43 24.97
C TYR A 90 2.71 -10.89 24.62
N ASP A 91 1.79 -11.00 25.58
CA ASP A 91 0.63 -10.11 25.66
C ASP A 91 1.10 -8.69 26.01
N LEU A 92 0.59 -7.68 25.29
CA LEU A 92 1.16 -6.33 25.32
C LEU A 92 0.93 -5.59 26.67
N PRO A 93 -0.27 -5.63 27.29
CA PRO A 93 -0.47 -5.17 28.66
C PRO A 93 0.47 -5.84 29.68
N ASN A 94 0.68 -7.16 29.59
CA ASN A 94 1.61 -7.85 30.50
C ASN A 94 3.07 -7.44 30.26
N PHE A 95 3.49 -7.31 29.00
CA PHE A 95 4.83 -6.81 28.66
C PHE A 95 5.07 -5.39 29.20
N TYR A 96 4.08 -4.52 29.03
CA TYR A 96 4.10 -3.16 29.55
C TYR A 96 4.22 -3.14 31.08
N LYS A 97 3.39 -3.93 31.79
CA LYS A 97 3.43 -4.03 33.25
C LYS A 97 4.81 -4.46 33.78
N ASN A 98 5.50 -5.32 33.02
CA ASN A 98 6.85 -5.75 33.36
C ASN A 98 7.87 -4.61 33.13
N LEU A 99 7.72 -3.80 32.08
CA LEU A 99 8.53 -2.59 31.87
C LEU A 99 8.28 -1.53 32.95
N SER A 100 7.02 -1.26 33.30
CA SER A 100 6.65 -0.22 34.26
C SER A 100 6.83 -0.61 35.73
N TYR A 101 7.21 -1.86 36.03
CA TYR A 101 7.42 -2.37 37.40
C TYR A 101 8.36 -1.52 38.28
N PHE A 102 9.30 -0.79 37.68
CA PHE A 102 10.25 0.09 38.38
C PHE A 102 9.96 1.60 38.19
N GLN A 103 8.81 1.97 37.62
CA GLN A 103 8.37 3.37 37.56
C GLN A 103 7.71 3.74 38.90
N GLU A 104 8.00 4.93 39.43
CA GLU A 104 7.33 5.43 40.66
C GLU A 104 5.86 5.81 40.38
N GLU A 105 5.56 6.26 39.16
CA GLU A 105 4.21 6.63 38.71
C GLU A 105 3.94 6.06 37.30
N ASP A 106 2.92 5.20 37.19
CA ASP A 106 2.55 4.55 35.92
C ASP A 106 1.45 5.35 35.19
N ILE A 107 1.89 6.36 34.44
CA ILE A 107 1.02 7.29 33.71
C ILE A 107 0.43 6.72 32.40
N CYS A 108 0.97 5.61 31.87
CA CYS A 108 0.53 5.07 30.59
C CYS A 108 -0.45 3.90 30.70
N THR A 109 -0.59 3.25 31.88
CA THR A 109 -1.45 2.06 32.09
C THR A 109 -2.83 2.17 31.43
N GLU A 110 -3.56 3.28 31.59
CA GLU A 110 -4.91 3.42 31.04
C GLU A 110 -4.99 3.53 29.50
N TYR A 111 -3.84 3.72 28.83
CA TYR A 111 -3.70 3.81 27.38
C TYR A 111 -3.08 2.56 26.75
N ILE A 112 -2.67 1.58 27.57
CA ILE A 112 -2.16 0.29 27.09
C ILE A 112 -3.31 -0.67 26.88
N GLU A 113 -3.53 -1.02 25.62
CA GLU A 113 -4.55 -1.94 25.12
C GLU A 113 -3.92 -2.87 24.08
N ASN A 114 -4.38 -4.11 23.98
CA ASN A 114 -3.89 -5.04 22.97
C ASN A 114 -4.20 -4.53 21.55
N ILE A 115 -3.16 -4.42 20.73
CA ILE A 115 -3.27 -4.06 19.32
C ILE A 115 -3.39 -5.34 18.49
N SER A 116 -4.30 -5.37 17.51
CA SER A 116 -4.36 -6.41 16.48
C SER A 116 -3.54 -6.04 15.25
N ASP A 117 -3.14 -7.02 14.44
CA ASP A 117 -2.42 -6.81 13.18
C ASP A 117 -3.15 -5.82 12.24
N ASP A 118 -4.49 -5.86 12.21
CA ASP A 118 -5.33 -4.93 11.44
C ASP A 118 -5.19 -3.49 11.96
N ILE A 119 -5.30 -3.29 13.28
CA ILE A 119 -5.15 -1.98 13.92
C ILE A 119 -3.73 -1.44 13.71
N SER A 120 -2.71 -2.26 13.97
CA SER A 120 -1.29 -1.93 13.74
C SER A 120 -1.04 -1.52 12.28
N THR A 121 -1.59 -2.28 11.33
CA THR A 121 -1.40 -1.98 9.90
C THR A 121 -2.12 -0.69 9.49
N LYS A 122 -3.32 -0.42 10.00
CA LYS A 122 -4.02 0.86 9.79
C LYS A 122 -3.20 2.04 10.35
N ILE A 123 -2.68 1.93 11.57
CA ILE A 123 -1.80 2.93 12.18
C ILE A 123 -0.55 3.16 11.32
N LYS A 124 0.16 2.10 10.91
CA LYS A 124 1.37 2.18 10.07
C LYS A 124 1.13 2.94 8.77
N ASN A 125 -0.05 2.79 8.16
CA ASN A 125 -0.41 3.51 6.94
C ASN A 125 -0.88 4.96 7.20
N LEU A 126 -1.53 5.25 8.32
CA LEU A 126 -1.79 6.63 8.75
C LEU A 126 -0.46 7.37 8.98
N ILE A 127 0.50 6.74 9.68
CA ILE A 127 1.85 7.30 9.90
C ILE A 127 2.51 7.62 8.57
N TYR A 128 2.42 6.71 7.58
CA TYR A 128 2.97 6.93 6.25
C TYR A 128 2.39 8.18 5.56
N ILE A 129 1.06 8.37 5.55
CA ILE A 129 0.47 9.56 4.90
C ILE A 129 0.81 10.85 5.66
N TYR A 130 0.85 10.83 6.99
CA TYR A 130 1.25 12.00 7.78
C TYR A 130 2.75 12.33 7.61
N LYS A 131 3.64 11.35 7.43
CA LYS A 131 5.04 11.60 7.07
C LYS A 131 5.17 12.32 5.72
N ASN A 132 4.51 11.80 4.67
CA ASN A 132 4.48 12.47 3.36
C ASN A 132 3.88 13.89 3.44
N LEU A 133 2.82 14.10 4.24
CA LEU A 133 2.22 15.42 4.43
C LEU A 133 3.15 16.40 5.15
N ASN A 134 3.88 15.94 6.17
CA ASN A 134 4.89 16.74 6.86
C ASN A 134 6.07 17.08 5.94
N GLU A 135 6.50 16.17 5.07
CA GLU A 135 7.56 16.43 4.07
C GLU A 135 7.16 17.52 3.06
N ILE A 136 5.89 17.58 2.65
CA ILE A 136 5.36 18.69 1.85
C ILE A 136 5.35 19.98 2.68
N SER A 137 4.85 19.93 3.91
CA SER A 137 4.76 21.10 4.80
C SER A 137 6.12 21.73 5.10
N ASN A 138 7.15 20.90 5.28
CA ASN A 138 8.51 21.34 5.57
C ASN A 138 9.34 21.61 4.30
N SER A 139 8.76 21.43 3.11
CA SER A 139 9.46 21.53 1.81
C SER A 139 10.69 20.62 1.69
N THR A 140 10.68 19.48 2.39
CA THR A 140 11.75 18.46 2.37
C THR A 140 11.48 17.32 1.40
N CYS A 141 10.29 17.28 0.78
CA CYS A 141 9.99 16.31 -0.26
C CYS A 141 10.79 16.62 -1.55
N SER A 142 11.45 15.61 -2.12
CA SER A 142 12.27 15.75 -3.33
C SER A 142 11.45 16.02 -4.61
N ASP A 143 10.18 15.62 -4.61
CA ASP A 143 9.17 16.03 -5.58
C ASP A 143 7.80 16.14 -4.86
N ASN A 144 7.41 17.39 -4.57
CA ASN A 144 6.13 17.70 -3.93
C ASN A 144 4.92 17.06 -4.65
N CYS A 145 5.00 16.83 -5.98
CA CYS A 145 3.92 16.18 -6.73
C CYS A 145 3.80 14.70 -6.36
N THR A 146 4.94 13.99 -6.24
CA THR A 146 4.99 12.60 -5.78
C THR A 146 4.49 12.46 -4.34
N CYS A 147 4.91 13.34 -3.42
CA CYS A 147 4.39 13.29 -2.03
C CYS A 147 2.88 13.58 -1.96
N ALA A 148 2.38 14.59 -2.70
CA ALA A 148 0.96 14.90 -2.76
C ALA A 148 0.14 13.73 -3.36
N LYS A 149 0.65 13.09 -4.41
CA LYS A 149 0.08 11.88 -5.02
C LYS A 149 0.02 10.71 -4.03
N ASN A 150 1.09 10.45 -3.29
CA ASN A 150 1.14 9.39 -2.26
C ASN A 150 0.09 9.63 -1.16
N CYS A 151 -0.02 10.87 -0.68
CA CYS A 151 -1.05 11.31 0.26
C CYS A 151 -2.47 11.06 -0.28
N TYR A 152 -2.74 11.49 -1.51
CA TYR A 152 -4.04 11.35 -2.18
C TYR A 152 -4.43 9.88 -2.37
N GLU A 153 -3.57 9.07 -2.99
CA GLU A 153 -3.85 7.66 -3.32
C GLU A 153 -4.13 6.83 -2.06
N LYS A 154 -3.33 7.04 -1.01
CA LYS A 154 -3.53 6.36 0.27
C LYS A 154 -4.77 6.87 1.01
N TYR A 155 -5.05 8.17 1.03
CA TYR A 155 -6.29 8.67 1.62
C TYR A 155 -7.54 8.06 0.95
N MET A 156 -7.56 7.99 -0.39
CA MET A 156 -8.69 7.43 -1.14
C MET A 156 -8.88 5.92 -0.85
N LEU A 157 -7.79 5.16 -0.71
CA LEU A 157 -7.83 3.76 -0.28
C LEU A 157 -8.54 3.56 1.08
N TYR A 158 -8.32 4.47 2.05
CA TYR A 158 -8.94 4.36 3.38
C TYR A 158 -10.31 5.03 3.49
N LYS A 159 -10.62 6.01 2.64
CA LYS A 159 -11.97 6.58 2.52
C LYS A 159 -13.03 5.49 2.27
N ASP A 160 -12.69 4.46 1.50
CA ASP A 160 -13.56 3.31 1.23
C ASP A 160 -13.69 2.33 2.42
N THR A 161 -12.76 2.32 3.38
CA THR A 161 -13.00 1.65 4.68
C THR A 161 -13.98 2.41 5.57
N CYS A 162 -14.14 3.71 5.35
CA CYS A 162 -15.04 4.58 6.11
C CYS A 162 -16.48 4.58 5.61
N THR A 163 -16.70 4.47 4.31
CA THR A 163 -18.05 4.31 3.73
C THR A 163 -18.74 3.02 4.21
N GLN A 164 -17.99 2.03 4.70
CA GLN A 164 -18.50 0.78 5.27
C GLN A 164 -18.83 0.87 6.78
N GLY A 165 -18.57 2.00 7.44
CA GLY A 165 -18.91 2.23 8.85
C GLY A 165 -18.15 1.37 9.89
N LYS A 166 -17.10 0.65 9.48
CA LYS A 166 -16.42 -0.38 10.29
C LYS A 166 -15.49 0.16 11.38
N ASP A 167 -14.99 1.39 11.26
CA ASP A 167 -13.97 1.92 12.18
C ASP A 167 -14.10 3.45 12.36
N LYS A 168 -14.99 3.89 13.26
CA LYS A 168 -15.28 5.32 13.49
C LYS A 168 -14.04 6.13 13.91
N ASN A 169 -13.09 5.51 14.62
CA ASN A 169 -11.89 6.19 15.09
C ASN A 169 -10.87 6.39 13.97
N LEU A 170 -10.66 5.38 13.12
CA LEU A 170 -9.86 5.52 11.90
C LEU A 170 -10.42 6.63 11.01
N CYS A 171 -11.74 6.66 10.84
CA CYS A 171 -12.41 7.64 9.98
C CYS A 171 -12.31 9.07 10.49
N ARG A 172 -12.41 9.27 11.81
CA ARG A 172 -12.15 10.57 12.43
C ARG A 172 -10.72 11.06 12.14
N GLU A 173 -9.73 10.18 12.23
CA GLU A 173 -8.34 10.57 11.94
C GLU A 173 -8.09 10.82 10.44
N LEU A 174 -8.76 10.08 9.54
CA LEU A 174 -8.72 10.37 8.11
C LEU A 174 -9.36 11.71 7.75
N GLU A 175 -10.41 12.12 8.47
CA GLU A 175 -11.01 13.46 8.33
C GLU A 175 -10.05 14.55 8.86
N ASN A 176 -9.36 14.32 9.99
CA ASN A 176 -8.30 15.20 10.48
C ASN A 176 -7.15 15.34 9.46
N PHE A 177 -6.74 14.23 8.83
CA PHE A 177 -5.73 14.22 7.77
C PHE A 177 -6.20 15.04 6.57
N ARG A 178 -7.45 14.84 6.14
CA ARG A 178 -8.05 15.54 5.00
C ARG A 178 -8.05 17.05 5.19
N GLU A 179 -8.38 17.52 6.39
CA GLU A 179 -8.40 18.95 6.71
C GLU A 179 -7.00 19.55 6.69
N LYS A 180 -6.01 18.88 7.30
CA LYS A 180 -4.59 19.28 7.22
C LYS A 180 -4.08 19.30 5.78
N TYR A 181 -4.35 18.27 4.98
CA TYR A 181 -3.96 18.19 3.56
C TYR A 181 -4.59 19.32 2.73
N ASN A 182 -5.91 19.51 2.83
CA ASN A 182 -6.62 20.54 2.06
C ASN A 182 -6.11 21.94 2.42
N SER A 183 -5.96 22.25 3.71
CA SER A 183 -5.40 23.52 4.19
C SER A 183 -4.00 23.78 3.63
N LEU A 184 -3.13 22.76 3.63
CA LEU A 184 -1.80 22.86 3.05
C LEU A 184 -1.87 23.16 1.54
N THR A 185 -2.70 22.43 0.78
CA THR A 185 -2.86 22.70 -0.67
C THR A 185 -3.46 24.06 -0.99
N GLU A 186 -4.26 24.65 -0.09
CA GLU A 186 -4.82 25.99 -0.24
C GLU A 186 -3.77 27.10 0.03
N SER A 187 -2.76 26.84 0.86
CA SER A 187 -1.66 27.79 1.11
C SER A 187 -0.62 27.92 -0.01
N PHE A 188 -0.57 26.98 -0.96
CA PHE A 188 0.49 26.89 -1.98
C PHE A 188 0.18 27.58 -3.34
N THR A 189 -0.83 28.46 -3.41
CA THR A 189 -1.09 29.27 -4.62
C THR A 189 -0.67 30.74 -4.42
N PRO A 190 0.12 31.29 -5.35
CA PRO A 190 -0.39 31.57 -6.70
C PRO A 190 0.39 30.92 -7.85
N ILE A 191 -0.37 30.47 -8.87
CA ILE A 191 0.08 29.90 -10.16
C ILE A 191 0.63 28.45 -10.07
N GLY A 192 -0.26 27.46 -10.13
CA GLY A 192 0.08 26.02 -10.11
C GLY A 192 -1.12 25.08 -10.34
N SER A 193 -1.84 25.27 -11.45
CA SER A 193 -3.22 24.78 -11.69
C SER A 193 -3.47 23.24 -11.75
N TRP A 194 -2.57 22.37 -11.26
CA TRP A 194 -2.65 20.91 -11.46
C TRP A 194 -2.65 20.05 -10.18
N ILE A 195 -2.51 20.65 -8.99
CA ILE A 195 -2.58 19.91 -7.69
C ILE A 195 -4.05 19.72 -7.22
N HIS A 196 -5.03 20.21 -7.98
CA HIS A 196 -6.42 20.40 -7.55
C HIS A 196 -7.31 19.15 -7.52
N THR A 197 -6.91 18.11 -6.78
CA THR A 197 -7.91 17.19 -6.19
C THR A 197 -8.06 17.49 -4.70
N LYS A 198 -8.82 18.55 -4.40
CA LYS A 198 -9.30 18.82 -3.03
C LYS A 198 -9.99 17.56 -2.53
N LEU A 199 -9.51 17.01 -1.41
CA LEU A 199 -10.04 15.78 -0.87
C LEU A 199 -11.50 16.03 -0.45
N THR A 200 -12.43 15.45 -1.20
CA THR A 200 -13.86 15.65 -0.98
C THR A 200 -14.35 14.79 0.18
N GLY A 201 -14.95 15.43 1.18
CA GLY A 201 -15.60 14.72 2.27
C GLY A 201 -16.86 13.99 1.83
N GLY A 202 -17.11 12.83 2.43
CA GLY A 202 -18.51 12.43 2.64
C GLY A 202 -19.17 13.49 3.50
N LYS A 203 -20.41 13.90 3.18
CA LYS A 203 -21.17 14.82 4.04
C LYS A 203 -21.24 14.23 5.46
N LYS A 204 -21.27 15.12 6.46
CA LYS A 204 -21.37 14.79 7.89
C LYS A 204 -22.31 13.62 8.16
N CYS A 205 -22.00 12.87 9.22
CA CYS A 205 -22.97 12.01 9.89
C CYS A 205 -24.14 12.86 10.44
N GLU A 206 -25.13 13.15 9.59
CA GLU A 206 -26.36 13.83 9.98
C GLU A 206 -27.53 12.83 9.93
N ASN A 207 -28.08 12.57 11.11
CA ASN A 207 -29.31 11.82 11.26
C ASN A 207 -30.49 12.64 10.69
N LYS A 208 -31.00 12.27 9.51
CA LYS A 208 -32.42 11.85 9.30
C LYS A 208 -32.76 11.71 7.82
N GLN A 209 -33.50 10.63 7.53
CA GLN A 209 -34.40 10.44 6.39
C GLN A 209 -33.91 10.86 4.98
N HIS A 210 -33.44 9.88 4.22
CA HIS A 210 -34.25 9.40 3.10
C HIS A 210 -34.10 7.88 2.90
N GLN A 211 -35.21 7.17 3.09
CA GLN A 211 -35.39 5.78 2.66
C GLN A 211 -35.95 5.76 1.23
N LYS A 212 -35.76 4.62 0.52
CA LYS A 212 -35.84 4.43 -0.95
C LYS A 212 -34.65 5.13 -1.65
N THR A 213 -33.83 4.47 -2.46
CA THR A 213 -33.86 3.08 -2.99
C THR A 213 -32.40 2.68 -3.26
N GLU A 214 -31.97 1.41 -3.19
CA GLU A 214 -32.70 0.13 -3.14
C GLU A 214 -32.24 -0.78 -1.98
N LYS A 215 -32.87 -1.98 -1.87
CA LYS A 215 -32.26 -3.17 -1.26
C LYS A 215 -31.75 -4.06 -2.39
N LEU A 216 -30.44 -4.12 -2.61
CA LEU A 216 -29.81 -5.32 -3.16
C LEU A 216 -29.24 -6.12 -1.99
N GLN A 217 -29.54 -7.42 -1.98
CA GLN A 217 -29.11 -8.33 -0.91
C GLN A 217 -27.58 -8.43 -0.91
N TYR A 218 -26.94 -7.82 0.09
CA TYR A 218 -25.62 -8.25 0.52
C TYR A 218 -25.77 -9.61 1.21
N THR A 219 -25.72 -10.69 0.43
CA THR A 219 -25.45 -12.02 0.96
C THR A 219 -24.05 -12.02 1.60
N THR A 220 -23.96 -12.60 2.79
CA THR A 220 -22.74 -12.65 3.60
C THR A 220 -21.69 -13.58 3.00
N GLU A 221 -20.91 -13.09 2.04
CA GLU A 221 -19.70 -13.77 1.57
C GLU A 221 -18.70 -12.80 0.92
N TYR A 222 -17.40 -13.07 1.09
CA TYR A 222 -16.23 -12.37 0.52
C TYR A 222 -16.03 -10.87 0.85
N GLN A 223 -15.19 -10.59 1.86
CA GLN A 223 -14.38 -9.37 1.88
C GLN A 223 -13.16 -9.56 0.94
N GLU A 224 -13.12 -8.83 -0.18
CA GLU A 224 -11.91 -8.72 -1.02
C GLU A 224 -10.76 -8.11 -0.19
N ASN A 225 -9.59 -8.76 -0.19
CA ASN A 225 -8.43 -8.29 0.57
C ASN A 225 -7.59 -7.30 -0.26
N PRO A 226 -7.44 -6.01 0.15
CA PRO A 226 -6.67 -4.99 -0.57
C PRO A 226 -5.26 -5.43 -1.00
N TYR A 227 -4.54 -6.15 -0.13
CA TYR A 227 -3.13 -6.48 -0.35
C TYR A 227 -2.88 -7.39 -1.56
N ARG A 228 -3.92 -8.08 -2.08
CA ARG A 228 -3.79 -8.99 -3.22
C ARG A 228 -3.35 -8.27 -4.50
N PHE A 229 -3.85 -7.06 -4.73
CA PHE A 229 -3.67 -6.33 -5.99
C PHE A 229 -2.45 -5.39 -5.96
N THR A 230 -2.14 -4.81 -4.79
CA THR A 230 -1.05 -3.84 -4.62
C THR A 230 0.34 -4.36 -5.00
N TYR A 231 0.55 -5.68 -4.99
CA TYR A 231 1.85 -6.31 -5.30
C TYR A 231 1.94 -6.94 -6.70
N VAL A 232 0.90 -6.84 -7.54
CA VAL A 232 0.95 -7.39 -8.92
C VAL A 232 2.06 -6.73 -9.73
N ASN A 233 2.40 -5.48 -9.41
CA ASN A 233 3.53 -4.73 -9.96
C ASN A 233 4.92 -5.28 -9.63
N LYS A 234 5.02 -6.36 -8.84
CA LYS A 234 6.26 -7.09 -8.55
C LYS A 234 6.27 -8.51 -9.11
N PHE A 235 5.16 -8.98 -9.68
CA PHE A 235 5.05 -10.33 -10.23
C PHE A 235 6.01 -10.58 -11.41
N PRO A 236 6.25 -9.63 -12.34
CA PRO A 236 7.25 -9.80 -13.40
C PRO A 236 8.66 -10.02 -12.86
N GLU A 237 9.09 -9.21 -11.88
CA GLU A 237 10.41 -9.27 -11.26
C GLU A 237 10.58 -10.58 -10.49
N PHE A 238 9.61 -10.94 -9.62
CA PHE A 238 9.64 -12.20 -8.89
C PHE A 238 9.76 -13.38 -9.85
N LYS A 239 8.90 -13.47 -10.87
CA LYS A 239 8.96 -14.55 -11.87
C LYS A 239 10.30 -14.62 -12.58
N THR A 240 10.88 -13.48 -12.94
CA THR A 240 12.17 -13.41 -13.65
C THR A 240 13.30 -13.93 -12.77
N ILE A 241 13.43 -13.39 -11.54
CA ILE A 241 14.48 -13.77 -10.58
C ILE A 241 14.35 -15.26 -10.22
N ILE A 242 13.14 -15.74 -9.95
CA ILE A 242 12.88 -17.15 -9.63
C ILE A 242 13.23 -18.05 -10.82
N SER A 243 12.91 -17.64 -12.06
CA SER A 243 13.27 -18.40 -13.26
C SER A 243 14.79 -18.46 -13.51
N GLU A 244 15.53 -17.41 -13.15
CA GLU A 244 17.00 -17.43 -13.17
C GLU A 244 17.60 -18.33 -12.09
N LYS A 245 17.03 -18.32 -10.88
CA LYS A 245 17.41 -19.23 -9.80
C LYS A 245 17.18 -20.69 -10.21
N VAL A 246 15.99 -21.05 -10.70
CA VAL A 246 15.68 -22.41 -11.18
C VAL A 246 16.72 -22.97 -12.16
N LYS A 247 17.29 -22.14 -13.05
CA LYS A 247 18.34 -22.55 -14.00
C LYS A 247 19.71 -22.85 -13.35
N LYS A 248 19.98 -22.32 -12.16
CA LYS A 248 21.28 -22.41 -11.47
C LYS A 248 21.35 -23.58 -10.47
N HIS A 249 20.23 -24.23 -10.13
CA HIS A 249 20.17 -25.16 -8.99
C HIS A 249 20.16 -26.64 -9.35
N GLY A 250 21.35 -27.19 -9.60
CA GLY A 250 21.65 -28.60 -9.34
C GLY A 250 22.33 -28.74 -7.98
N GLY A 251 21.61 -29.17 -6.93
CA GLY A 251 22.20 -29.50 -5.62
C GLY A 251 21.59 -28.84 -4.36
N LEU A 252 20.52 -28.06 -4.47
CA LEU A 252 19.80 -27.57 -3.27
C LEU A 252 18.94 -28.67 -2.64
N ASP A 253 18.71 -28.54 -1.33
CA ASP A 253 17.70 -29.33 -0.59
C ASP A 253 16.28 -29.07 -1.12
N LYS A 254 15.64 -30.15 -1.56
CA LYS A 254 14.28 -30.19 -2.14
C LYS A 254 13.25 -30.87 -1.23
N GLN A 255 13.65 -31.41 -0.08
CA GLN A 255 12.88 -32.40 0.69
C GLN A 255 11.46 -31.92 1.05
N GLU A 256 11.33 -30.65 1.46
CA GLU A 256 10.04 -30.02 1.77
C GLU A 256 9.11 -29.93 0.55
N CYS A 257 9.64 -29.48 -0.59
CA CYS A 257 8.92 -29.31 -1.84
C CYS A 257 8.55 -30.65 -2.49
N GLU A 258 9.43 -31.65 -2.39
CA GLU A 258 9.16 -33.04 -2.80
C GLU A 258 8.08 -33.69 -1.91
N SER A 259 8.13 -33.47 -0.59
CA SER A 259 7.09 -33.92 0.34
C SER A 259 5.71 -33.32 0.02
N PHE A 260 5.64 -32.03 -0.34
CA PHE A 260 4.41 -31.43 -0.85
C PHE A 260 3.97 -32.06 -2.17
N ASN A 261 4.88 -32.15 -3.15
CA ASN A 261 4.62 -32.72 -4.46
C ASN A 261 4.05 -34.14 -4.39
N VAL A 262 4.70 -35.05 -3.69
CA VAL A 262 4.28 -36.46 -3.57
C VAL A 262 2.87 -36.58 -2.98
N SER A 263 2.55 -35.78 -1.97
CA SER A 263 1.28 -35.91 -1.23
C SER A 263 0.11 -35.09 -1.79
N ASN A 264 0.36 -34.01 -2.53
CA ASN A 264 -0.70 -33.10 -2.99
C ASN A 264 -0.89 -33.05 -4.51
N LEU A 265 0.15 -33.40 -5.29
CA LEU A 265 0.14 -33.23 -6.75
C LEU A 265 -0.02 -34.56 -7.51
N ILE A 266 -0.55 -35.60 -6.85
CA ILE A 266 -0.74 -36.95 -7.43
C ILE A 266 -1.51 -36.89 -8.75
N ASN A 267 -2.59 -36.10 -8.79
CA ASN A 267 -3.47 -35.94 -9.95
C ASN A 267 -3.12 -34.73 -10.84
N TYR A 268 -1.98 -34.08 -10.61
CA TYR A 268 -1.56 -32.92 -11.40
C TYR A 268 -0.75 -33.38 -12.62
N ASN A 269 -1.40 -33.34 -13.79
CA ASN A 269 -0.82 -33.75 -15.08
C ASN A 269 0.14 -32.72 -15.70
N GLY A 270 0.51 -31.67 -14.97
CA GLY A 270 1.48 -30.66 -15.42
C GLY A 270 2.92 -31.00 -15.07
N GLN A 271 3.83 -30.04 -15.27
CA GLN A 271 5.27 -30.24 -15.01
C GLN A 271 5.58 -30.22 -13.49
N ARG A 272 5.42 -31.37 -12.83
CA ARG A 272 5.68 -31.56 -11.39
C ARG A 272 7.12 -31.21 -11.01
N ASP A 273 8.09 -31.58 -11.84
CA ASP A 273 9.51 -31.26 -11.58
C ASP A 273 9.79 -29.76 -11.65
N LEU A 274 9.12 -29.04 -12.57
CA LEU A 274 9.21 -27.57 -12.63
C LEU A 274 8.56 -26.93 -11.40
N PHE A 275 7.45 -27.46 -10.90
CA PHE A 275 6.85 -27.01 -9.64
C PHE A 275 7.81 -27.22 -8.47
N VAL A 276 8.43 -28.40 -8.33
CA VAL A 276 9.40 -28.71 -7.27
C VAL A 276 10.61 -27.79 -7.35
N ASN A 277 11.20 -27.61 -8.54
CA ASN A 277 12.37 -26.75 -8.72
C ASN A 277 12.04 -25.27 -8.42
N THR A 278 10.87 -24.78 -8.86
CA THR A 278 10.40 -23.42 -8.55
C THR A 278 10.14 -23.24 -7.04
N CYS A 279 9.47 -24.20 -6.40
CA CYS A 279 9.28 -24.24 -4.95
C CYS A 279 10.62 -24.20 -4.20
N THR A 280 11.60 -24.99 -4.65
CA THR A 280 12.94 -25.10 -4.05
C THR A 280 13.70 -23.79 -4.14
N ALA A 281 13.67 -23.13 -5.30
CA ALA A 281 14.28 -21.81 -5.49
C ALA A 281 13.62 -20.75 -4.61
N ILE A 282 12.28 -20.73 -4.53
CA ILE A 282 11.56 -19.81 -3.64
C ILE A 282 11.91 -20.08 -2.17
N ALA A 283 11.89 -21.33 -1.72
CA ALA A 283 12.13 -21.71 -0.33
C ALA A 283 13.55 -21.36 0.14
N ASN A 284 14.57 -21.66 -0.67
CA ASN A 284 15.96 -21.47 -0.28
C ASN A 284 16.46 -20.02 -0.52
N ASP A 285 16.00 -19.35 -1.58
CA ASP A 285 16.52 -18.03 -1.97
C ASP A 285 15.56 -16.85 -1.63
N HIS A 286 14.51 -17.07 -0.83
CA HIS A 286 13.44 -16.09 -0.57
C HIS A 286 13.96 -14.68 -0.21
N GLN A 287 15.00 -14.55 0.64
CA GLN A 287 15.57 -13.25 1.01
C GLN A 287 16.21 -12.54 -0.20
N GLU A 288 16.99 -13.26 -1.01
CA GLU A 288 17.61 -12.68 -2.21
C GLU A 288 16.55 -12.33 -3.26
N ILE A 289 15.51 -13.15 -3.41
CA ILE A 289 14.36 -12.87 -4.29
C ILE A 289 13.66 -11.57 -3.86
N ILE A 290 13.40 -11.38 -2.57
CA ILE A 290 12.78 -10.15 -2.03
C ILE A 290 13.66 -8.92 -2.28
N ASN A 291 14.96 -9.04 -1.99
CA ASN A 291 15.92 -7.94 -2.11
C ASN A 291 16.12 -7.53 -3.58
N ASN A 292 16.34 -8.51 -4.48
CA ASN A 292 16.53 -8.27 -5.90
C ASN A 292 15.27 -7.70 -6.58
N ALA A 293 14.07 -8.14 -6.16
CA ALA A 293 12.80 -7.58 -6.63
C ALA A 293 12.49 -6.18 -6.06
N ARG A 294 13.28 -5.71 -5.08
CA ARG A 294 13.04 -4.49 -4.29
C ARG A 294 11.61 -4.45 -3.78
N SER A 295 11.24 -5.50 -3.04
CA SER A 295 9.87 -5.79 -2.60
C SER A 295 9.86 -6.16 -1.11
N SER A 296 8.73 -6.66 -0.61
CA SER A 296 8.58 -7.14 0.78
C SER A 296 8.30 -8.65 0.84
N GLN A 297 8.45 -9.23 2.03
CA GLN A 297 7.98 -10.59 2.33
C GLN A 297 6.50 -10.77 1.95
N ILE A 298 5.64 -9.78 2.28
CA ILE A 298 4.22 -9.77 1.92
C ILE A 298 4.04 -9.89 0.40
N GLY A 299 4.80 -9.11 -0.38
CA GLY A 299 4.76 -9.16 -1.83
C GLY A 299 5.13 -10.53 -2.39
N LEU A 300 6.17 -11.16 -1.84
CA LEU A 300 6.56 -12.53 -2.23
C LEU A 300 5.46 -13.55 -1.85
N CYS A 301 4.86 -13.45 -0.67
CA CYS A 301 3.78 -14.37 -0.25
C CYS A 301 2.51 -14.22 -1.12
N ILE A 302 2.15 -12.99 -1.49
CA ILE A 302 1.04 -12.74 -2.44
C ILE A 302 1.36 -13.32 -3.82
N TYR A 303 2.60 -13.17 -4.30
CA TYR A 303 3.06 -13.82 -5.54
C TYR A 303 3.01 -15.34 -5.44
N ILE A 304 3.46 -15.97 -4.35
CA ILE A 304 3.41 -17.42 -4.13
C ILE A 304 1.96 -17.92 -4.18
N ASN A 305 1.04 -17.25 -3.48
CA ASN A 305 -0.39 -17.61 -3.51
C ASN A 305 -0.95 -17.55 -4.95
N TYR A 306 -0.63 -16.51 -5.71
CA TYR A 306 -1.05 -16.40 -7.11
C TYR A 306 -0.38 -17.48 -7.99
N TRP A 307 0.91 -17.75 -7.82
CA TRP A 307 1.68 -18.73 -8.58
C TRP A 307 1.16 -20.16 -8.38
N ILE A 308 0.83 -20.54 -7.14
CA ILE A 308 0.21 -21.83 -6.82
C ILE A 308 -1.14 -21.97 -7.54
N TYR A 309 -1.97 -20.91 -7.58
CA TYR A 309 -3.20 -20.91 -8.38
C TYR A 309 -2.90 -21.04 -9.88
N ASP A 310 -2.08 -20.17 -10.45
CA ASP A 310 -1.76 -20.11 -11.90
C ASP A 310 -1.25 -21.46 -12.42
N THR A 311 -0.44 -22.15 -11.60
CA THR A 311 0.17 -23.44 -11.92
C THR A 311 -0.78 -24.62 -11.74
N LEU A 312 -1.59 -24.65 -10.67
CA LEU A 312 -2.35 -25.84 -10.26
C LEU A 312 -3.85 -25.79 -10.59
N LYS A 313 -4.39 -24.67 -11.08
CA LYS A 313 -5.82 -24.48 -11.42
C LYS A 313 -6.44 -25.52 -12.38
N LEU A 314 -5.62 -26.30 -13.10
CA LEU A 314 -6.06 -27.37 -14.01
C LEU A 314 -6.08 -28.76 -13.37
N MET A 315 -5.74 -28.86 -12.07
CA MET A 315 -5.78 -30.13 -11.33
C MET A 315 -7.24 -30.58 -11.11
N PRO A 316 -7.56 -31.88 -11.23
CA PRO A 316 -8.85 -32.42 -10.81
C PRO A 316 -9.13 -32.09 -9.34
N ASN A 317 -10.37 -31.71 -9.01
CA ASN A 317 -10.79 -31.30 -7.68
C ASN A 317 -9.93 -30.16 -7.06
N PHE A 318 -9.49 -29.21 -7.88
CA PHE A 318 -8.69 -28.07 -7.44
C PHE A 318 -9.37 -27.26 -6.31
N SER A 319 -8.75 -27.30 -5.12
CA SER A 319 -9.09 -26.45 -3.97
C SER A 319 -7.87 -25.62 -3.59
N HIS A 320 -7.86 -24.34 -3.99
CA HIS A 320 -6.73 -23.45 -3.73
C HIS A 320 -6.43 -23.30 -2.24
N ARG A 321 -7.47 -23.29 -1.40
CA ARG A 321 -7.35 -23.19 0.06
C ARG A 321 -6.63 -24.41 0.66
N GLU A 322 -6.99 -25.62 0.24
CA GLU A 322 -6.31 -26.85 0.71
C GLU A 322 -4.87 -26.92 0.21
N LEU A 323 -4.63 -26.58 -1.06
CA LEU A 323 -3.27 -26.51 -1.62
C LEU A 323 -2.38 -25.53 -0.84
N LEU A 324 -2.85 -24.31 -0.54
CA LEU A 324 -2.10 -23.36 0.27
C LEU A 324 -1.88 -23.84 1.71
N ASN A 325 -2.89 -24.44 2.35
CA ASN A 325 -2.76 -24.98 3.70
C ASN A 325 -1.65 -26.05 3.74
N ASN A 326 -1.73 -27.03 2.84
CA ASN A 326 -0.79 -28.14 2.79
C ASN A 326 0.60 -27.71 2.32
N PHE A 327 0.70 -26.68 1.48
CA PHE A 327 1.96 -26.10 1.02
C PHE A 327 2.71 -25.44 2.18
N TYR A 328 2.10 -24.47 2.86
CA TYR A 328 2.75 -23.78 3.97
C TYR A 328 2.90 -24.65 5.23
N GLU A 329 2.18 -25.77 5.36
CA GLU A 329 2.48 -26.75 6.42
C GLU A 329 3.68 -27.65 6.11
N LYS A 330 4.03 -27.86 4.83
CA LYS A 330 5.15 -28.73 4.44
C LYS A 330 6.43 -27.97 4.13
N VAL A 331 6.33 -26.75 3.59
CA VAL A 331 7.47 -25.91 3.22
C VAL A 331 7.78 -24.93 4.35
N LYS A 332 8.41 -25.43 5.42
CA LYS A 332 8.67 -24.68 6.66
C LYS A 332 9.58 -23.47 6.44
N LYS A 333 10.47 -23.52 5.44
CA LYS A 333 11.26 -22.34 5.01
C LYS A 333 10.40 -21.14 4.59
N LEU A 334 9.11 -21.35 4.29
CA LEU A 334 8.13 -20.32 3.92
C LEU A 334 7.07 -20.08 5.02
N ASP A 335 7.31 -20.50 6.26
CA ASP A 335 6.39 -20.28 7.39
C ASP A 335 6.03 -18.80 7.62
N PHE A 336 6.91 -17.86 7.25
CA PHE A 336 6.64 -16.41 7.30
C PHE A 336 5.49 -15.97 6.37
N CYS A 337 5.08 -16.81 5.41
CA CYS A 337 3.92 -16.58 4.56
C CYS A 337 2.59 -17.05 5.17
N LYS A 338 2.58 -17.77 6.30
CA LYS A 338 1.34 -18.25 6.95
C LYS A 338 0.34 -17.14 7.29
N PRO A 339 0.74 -15.96 7.83
CA PRO A 339 -0.19 -14.85 8.06
C PRO A 339 -0.80 -14.29 6.77
N TYR A 340 -0.07 -14.40 5.65
CA TYR A 340 -0.46 -13.93 4.34
C TYR A 340 -1.07 -15.03 3.45
N ARG A 341 -1.29 -16.23 4.01
CA ARG A 341 -1.92 -17.38 3.34
C ARG A 341 -3.37 -17.06 3.03
N ASN A 342 -3.63 -16.61 1.81
CA ASN A 342 -4.94 -16.11 1.42
C ASN A 342 -5.38 -16.73 0.10
N SER A 343 -6.36 -17.62 0.16
CA SER A 343 -6.89 -18.30 -1.02
C SER A 343 -7.65 -17.30 -1.91
N ILE A 344 -7.18 -17.14 -3.14
CA ILE A 344 -7.90 -16.42 -4.19
C ILE A 344 -8.93 -17.34 -4.86
N ASP A 345 -10.06 -16.78 -5.26
CA ASP A 345 -11.07 -17.42 -6.10
C ASP A 345 -10.76 -17.22 -7.60
N LYS A 346 -11.57 -17.83 -8.48
CA LYS A 346 -11.39 -17.73 -9.93
C LYS A 346 -11.46 -16.30 -10.46
N ARG A 347 -12.39 -15.48 -9.97
CA ARG A 347 -12.56 -14.08 -10.41
C ARG A 347 -11.34 -13.26 -10.03
N THR A 348 -10.90 -13.36 -8.77
CA THR A 348 -9.69 -12.70 -8.27
C THR A 348 -8.47 -13.13 -9.07
N TYR A 349 -8.31 -14.44 -9.34
CA TYR A 349 -7.21 -14.94 -10.17
C TYR A 349 -7.24 -14.34 -11.58
N GLU A 350 -8.40 -14.29 -12.23
CA GLU A 350 -8.56 -13.69 -13.57
C GLU A 350 -8.20 -12.19 -13.55
N GLU A 351 -8.68 -11.43 -12.57
CA GLU A 351 -8.35 -10.00 -12.39
C GLU A 351 -6.85 -9.78 -12.14
N LEU A 352 -6.20 -10.59 -11.28
CA LEU A 352 -4.75 -10.55 -11.07
C LEU A 352 -3.96 -10.93 -12.33
N LYS A 353 -4.43 -11.93 -13.09
CA LYS A 353 -3.79 -12.40 -14.33
C LYS A 353 -3.83 -11.32 -15.41
N GLU A 354 -4.96 -10.63 -15.55
CA GLU A 354 -5.14 -9.54 -16.51
C GLU A 354 -4.21 -8.36 -16.21
N LEU A 355 -4.13 -7.91 -14.95
CA LEU A 355 -3.16 -6.90 -14.53
C LEU A 355 -1.70 -7.36 -14.72
N TYR A 356 -1.40 -8.62 -14.42
CA TYR A 356 -0.06 -9.16 -14.64
C TYR A 356 0.34 -9.16 -16.13
N ASN A 357 -0.59 -9.51 -17.02
CA ASN A 357 -0.38 -9.50 -18.47
C ASN A 357 -0.12 -8.09 -19.04
N MET A 358 -0.53 -7.01 -18.36
CA MET A 358 -0.24 -5.63 -18.80
C MET A 358 1.26 -5.28 -18.73
N TYR A 359 2.04 -5.92 -17.85
CA TYR A 359 3.41 -5.49 -17.56
C TYR A 359 4.40 -5.68 -18.71
N GLU A 360 4.37 -6.83 -19.38
CA GLU A 360 5.33 -7.13 -20.45
C GLU A 360 5.18 -6.19 -21.66
N PRO A 361 3.96 -5.96 -22.21
CA PRO A 361 3.73 -4.96 -23.24
C PRO A 361 4.13 -3.55 -22.79
N TYR A 362 3.82 -3.19 -21.54
CA TYR A 362 4.13 -1.89 -20.98
C TYR A 362 5.64 -1.62 -20.84
N VAL A 363 6.42 -2.60 -20.36
CA VAL A 363 7.88 -2.50 -20.27
C VAL A 363 8.52 -2.46 -21.66
N LYS A 364 8.03 -3.28 -22.61
CA LYS A 364 8.44 -3.22 -24.04
C LYS A 364 8.18 -1.83 -24.61
N PHE A 365 7.01 -1.23 -24.32
CA PHE A 365 6.67 0.14 -24.71
C PHE A 365 7.64 1.18 -24.13
N LYS A 366 7.83 1.22 -22.80
CA LYS A 366 8.71 2.23 -22.16
C LYS A 366 10.14 2.17 -22.71
N LYS A 367 10.67 0.97 -22.92
CA LYS A 367 12.00 0.75 -23.51
C LYS A 367 12.09 1.26 -24.95
N ASN A 368 11.16 0.87 -25.82
CA ASN A 368 11.26 1.13 -27.26
C ASN A 368 10.92 2.60 -27.63
N SER A 369 10.10 3.28 -26.83
CA SER A 369 9.71 4.68 -27.04
C SER A 369 10.70 5.72 -26.47
N SER A 370 11.68 5.26 -25.68
CA SER A 370 12.77 6.09 -25.13
C SER A 370 13.79 6.51 -26.22
N LYS A 371 14.59 7.56 -25.98
CA LYS A 371 15.60 8.07 -26.94
C LYS A 371 16.50 6.96 -27.52
N ASN A 372 17.03 6.09 -26.66
CA ASN A 372 17.91 4.99 -27.03
C ASN A 372 17.17 3.70 -27.44
N GLY A 373 15.84 3.72 -27.53
CA GLY A 373 15.02 2.56 -27.87
C GLY A 373 15.27 2.05 -29.29
N ASN A 374 15.48 0.75 -29.42
CA ASN A 374 15.63 0.02 -30.68
C ASN A 374 14.66 -1.15 -30.73
N GLY A 375 13.53 -0.99 -31.43
CA GLY A 375 12.52 -2.04 -31.55
C GLY A 375 11.20 -1.55 -32.13
N SER A 376 10.28 -2.48 -32.35
CA SER A 376 8.92 -2.22 -32.81
C SER A 376 8.08 -1.49 -31.76
N CYS A 377 7.11 -0.70 -32.22
CA CYS A 377 6.15 -0.02 -31.36
C CYS A 377 4.95 -0.91 -30.95
N GLU A 378 4.99 -2.21 -31.27
CA GLU A 378 3.95 -3.20 -30.97
C GLU A 378 3.56 -3.23 -29.50
N GLY A 379 4.52 -3.09 -28.58
CA GLY A 379 4.23 -3.07 -27.13
C GLY A 379 3.32 -1.91 -26.73
N ALA A 380 3.34 -0.79 -27.46
CA ALA A 380 2.40 0.31 -27.26
C ALA A 380 0.98 -0.09 -27.70
N GLN A 381 0.85 -0.78 -28.83
CA GLN A 381 -0.42 -1.22 -29.39
C GLN A 381 -1.05 -2.31 -28.53
N GLU A 382 -0.27 -3.31 -28.13
CA GLU A 382 -0.68 -4.40 -27.26
C GLU A 382 -1.08 -3.89 -25.85
N PHE A 383 -0.31 -2.95 -25.27
CA PHE A 383 -0.70 -2.28 -24.04
C PHE A 383 -2.05 -1.55 -24.17
N LEU A 384 -2.24 -0.78 -25.25
CA LEU A 384 -3.50 -0.05 -25.50
C LEU A 384 -4.69 -1.01 -25.67
N GLU A 385 -4.53 -2.09 -26.44
CA GLU A 385 -5.58 -3.09 -26.66
C GLU A 385 -5.99 -3.79 -25.37
N LEU A 386 -5.02 -4.16 -24.52
CA LEU A 386 -5.29 -4.74 -23.21
C LEU A 386 -5.92 -3.73 -22.25
N TYR A 387 -5.42 -2.47 -22.21
CA TYR A 387 -5.99 -1.42 -21.37
C TYR A 387 -7.47 -1.18 -21.69
N GLU A 388 -7.81 -0.95 -22.96
CA GLU A 388 -9.19 -0.67 -23.38
C GLU A 388 -10.14 -1.85 -23.10
N LYS A 389 -9.66 -3.08 -23.33
CA LYS A 389 -10.38 -4.32 -23.01
C LYS A 389 -10.70 -4.41 -21.51
N TYR A 390 -9.73 -4.10 -20.65
CA TYR A 390 -9.88 -4.18 -19.19
C TYR A 390 -10.65 -2.99 -18.61
N ALA A 391 -10.46 -1.78 -19.14
CA ALA A 391 -11.21 -0.57 -18.79
C ALA A 391 -12.71 -0.75 -19.02
N GLY A 392 -13.09 -1.54 -20.03
CA GLY A 392 -14.46 -1.98 -20.28
C GLY A 392 -15.14 -2.62 -19.05
N LYS A 393 -14.41 -3.38 -18.22
CA LYS A 393 -14.94 -4.00 -16.99
C LYS A 393 -15.25 -2.96 -15.90
N CYS A 394 -14.49 -1.88 -15.86
CA CYS A 394 -14.61 -0.85 -14.82
C CYS A 394 -15.79 0.11 -15.05
N LYS A 395 -16.38 0.16 -16.26
CA LYS A 395 -17.45 1.09 -16.65
C LYS A 395 -18.67 1.11 -15.71
N ARG A 396 -19.05 -0.05 -15.12
CA ARG A 396 -20.20 -0.15 -14.21
C ARG A 396 -19.84 -0.10 -12.72
N LYS A 397 -18.59 -0.41 -12.35
CA LYS A 397 -18.11 -0.43 -10.96
C LYS A 397 -16.59 -0.23 -10.94
N HIS A 398 -16.14 1.03 -10.97
CA HIS A 398 -14.71 1.38 -10.98
C HIS A 398 -14.07 1.39 -9.58
N ASN A 399 -14.87 1.48 -8.51
CA ASN A 399 -14.39 1.37 -7.13
C ASN A 399 -14.20 -0.11 -6.75
N ASN A 400 -13.11 -0.68 -7.25
CA ASN A 400 -12.58 -1.97 -6.85
C ASN A 400 -11.06 -2.00 -7.10
N TYR A 401 -10.35 -2.91 -6.42
CA TYR A 401 -8.89 -2.96 -6.44
C TYR A 401 -8.30 -3.22 -7.83
N PHE A 402 -8.94 -4.04 -8.67
CA PHE A 402 -8.51 -4.29 -10.04
C PHE A 402 -8.51 -3.01 -10.88
N CYS A 403 -9.60 -2.25 -10.81
CA CYS A 403 -9.75 -0.99 -11.55
C CYS A 403 -8.78 0.10 -11.06
N TRP A 404 -8.43 0.12 -9.76
CA TRP A 404 -7.43 1.05 -9.23
C TRP A 404 -6.02 0.75 -9.72
N GLU A 405 -5.59 -0.51 -9.74
CA GLU A 405 -4.27 -0.86 -10.32
C GLU A 405 -4.26 -0.60 -11.85
N LEU A 406 -5.38 -0.82 -12.54
CA LEU A 406 -5.50 -0.47 -13.97
C LEU A 406 -5.42 1.05 -14.21
N ILE A 407 -6.00 1.87 -13.34
CA ILE A 407 -5.85 3.34 -13.40
C ILE A 407 -4.38 3.74 -13.26
N LYS A 408 -3.59 3.11 -12.36
CA LYS A 408 -2.16 3.41 -12.21
C LYS A 408 -1.37 3.14 -13.50
N PHE A 409 -1.66 2.05 -14.20
CA PHE A 409 -1.10 1.79 -15.53
C PHE A 409 -1.42 2.91 -16.52
N GLY A 410 -2.66 3.41 -16.50
CA GLY A 410 -3.06 4.51 -17.37
C GLY A 410 -2.30 5.80 -17.06
N VAL A 411 -2.18 6.17 -15.78
CA VAL A 411 -1.44 7.35 -15.33
C VAL A 411 0.05 7.28 -15.69
N ASP A 412 0.73 6.14 -15.45
CA ASP A 412 2.15 5.98 -15.79
C ASP A 412 2.35 5.91 -17.32
N TYR A 413 1.39 5.38 -18.09
CA TYR A 413 1.42 5.43 -19.54
C TYR A 413 1.30 6.87 -20.09
N GLU A 414 0.31 7.65 -19.64
CA GLU A 414 0.12 9.03 -20.09
C GLU A 414 1.28 9.94 -19.64
N GLN A 415 1.84 9.73 -18.44
CA GLN A 415 3.06 10.40 -18.00
C GLN A 415 4.28 10.02 -18.84
N HIS A 416 4.38 8.75 -19.28
CA HIS A 416 5.46 8.32 -20.16
C HIS A 416 5.33 8.91 -21.58
N MET A 417 4.10 9.04 -22.11
CA MET A 417 3.85 9.63 -23.43
C MET A 417 4.45 11.05 -23.57
N THR A 418 4.39 11.88 -22.53
CA THR A 418 4.89 13.28 -22.60
C THR A 418 6.42 13.36 -22.68
N HIS A 419 7.13 12.30 -22.30
CA HIS A 419 8.59 12.21 -22.32
C HIS A 419 9.13 11.31 -23.44
N ALA A 420 8.24 10.56 -24.11
CA ALA A 420 8.60 9.62 -25.15
C ALA A 420 8.99 10.33 -26.45
N THR A 421 10.06 9.84 -27.10
CA THR A 421 10.64 10.45 -28.30
C THR A 421 10.48 9.59 -29.56
N LYS A 422 9.93 8.38 -29.41
CA LYS A 422 9.67 7.40 -30.47
C LYS A 422 8.29 6.76 -30.24
N CYS A 423 7.71 6.14 -31.26
CA CYS A 423 6.38 5.51 -31.22
C CYS A 423 5.19 6.48 -30.99
N THR A 424 5.38 7.78 -31.18
CA THR A 424 4.36 8.81 -30.94
C THR A 424 3.12 8.64 -31.82
N ASP A 425 3.28 8.11 -33.04
CA ASP A 425 2.20 7.78 -33.97
C ASP A 425 1.35 6.56 -33.54
N LYS A 426 1.86 5.74 -32.61
CA LYS A 426 1.15 4.58 -32.05
C LYS A 426 0.55 4.85 -30.67
N MET A 427 0.93 5.95 -30.02
CA MET A 427 0.32 6.35 -28.75
C MET A 427 -1.09 6.89 -28.97
N LYS A 428 -1.98 6.61 -28.03
CA LYS A 428 -3.37 7.12 -28.03
C LYS A 428 -3.75 7.50 -26.61
N GLN A 429 -4.58 8.55 -26.50
CA GLN A 429 -5.22 8.86 -25.23
C GLN A 429 -6.11 7.68 -24.79
N LEU A 430 -6.08 7.35 -23.51
CA LEU A 430 -6.81 6.22 -22.93
C LEU A 430 -8.27 6.58 -22.66
N THR A 431 -9.16 5.59 -22.69
CA THR A 431 -10.52 5.76 -22.18
C THR A 431 -10.48 5.97 -20.66
N PRO A 432 -11.01 7.09 -20.12
CA PRO A 432 -11.03 7.32 -18.68
C PRO A 432 -11.85 6.27 -17.93
N ILE A 433 -11.30 5.79 -16.80
CA ILE A 433 -11.98 4.87 -15.89
C ILE A 433 -12.55 5.65 -14.71
N GLY A 434 -13.88 5.73 -14.62
CA GLY A 434 -14.59 6.46 -13.57
C GLY A 434 -15.41 7.63 -14.11
N ASN A 435 -16.07 8.35 -13.20
CA ASN A 435 -17.02 9.41 -13.56
C ASN A 435 -16.33 10.74 -13.94
N ASP A 436 -15.59 10.72 -15.04
CA ASP A 436 -15.06 11.95 -15.67
C ASP A 436 -15.50 12.10 -17.14
N ILE A 437 -16.44 11.29 -17.63
CA ILE A 437 -17.17 11.59 -18.88
C ILE A 437 -17.87 12.95 -18.76
N VAL A 438 -18.42 13.27 -17.57
CA VAL A 438 -19.07 14.57 -17.31
C VAL A 438 -18.03 15.69 -17.22
N SER A 439 -16.94 15.53 -16.46
CA SER A 439 -15.90 16.56 -16.36
C SER A 439 -15.16 16.80 -17.67
N PHE A 440 -14.87 15.76 -18.46
CA PHE A 440 -14.21 15.89 -19.76
C PHE A 440 -15.10 16.61 -20.78
N VAL A 441 -16.40 16.33 -20.78
CA VAL A 441 -17.38 17.07 -21.59
C VAL A 441 -17.51 18.52 -21.09
N LEU A 442 -17.58 18.75 -19.78
CA LEU A 442 -17.64 20.10 -19.20
C LEU A 442 -16.38 20.92 -19.50
N VAL A 443 -15.18 20.35 -19.35
CA VAL A 443 -13.91 21.01 -19.69
C VAL A 443 -13.86 21.36 -21.18
N ARG A 444 -14.27 20.45 -22.07
CA ARG A 444 -14.38 20.76 -23.51
C ARG A 444 -15.39 21.90 -23.78
N LEU A 445 -16.55 21.90 -23.12
CA LEU A 445 -17.55 22.96 -23.26
C LEU A 445 -17.05 24.32 -22.74
N VAL A 446 -16.36 24.34 -21.59
CA VAL A 446 -15.75 25.55 -21.02
C VAL A 446 -14.65 26.09 -21.93
N VAL A 447 -13.77 25.22 -22.45
CA VAL A 447 -12.70 25.60 -23.37
C VAL A 447 -13.24 26.14 -24.71
N MET A 448 -14.29 25.52 -25.27
CA MET A 448 -14.96 26.05 -26.47
C MET A 448 -15.65 27.39 -26.22
N SER A 449 -16.29 27.55 -25.05
CA SER A 449 -16.91 28.82 -24.63
C SER A 449 -15.87 29.93 -24.47
N LEU A 450 -14.75 29.64 -23.79
CA LEU A 450 -13.64 30.59 -23.62
C LEU A 450 -13.04 31.01 -24.96
N MET A 451 -12.83 30.09 -25.90
CA MET A 451 -12.39 30.44 -27.25
C MET A 451 -13.39 31.35 -27.96
N ALA A 452 -14.69 31.06 -27.89
CA ALA A 452 -15.74 31.91 -28.47
C ALA A 452 -15.76 33.32 -27.84
N PHE A 453 -15.59 33.43 -26.52
CA PHE A 453 -15.48 34.72 -25.84
C PHE A 453 -14.24 35.52 -26.27
N VAL A 454 -13.08 34.86 -26.44
CA VAL A 454 -11.86 35.52 -26.96
C VAL A 454 -12.07 36.00 -28.40
N PHE A 455 -12.69 35.19 -29.28
CA PHE A 455 -13.03 35.62 -30.64
C PHE A 455 -13.99 36.82 -30.66
N LEU A 456 -15.05 36.81 -29.83
CA LEU A 456 -15.97 37.93 -29.70
C LEU A 456 -15.30 39.21 -29.16
N PHE A 457 -14.40 39.06 -28.18
CA PHE A 457 -13.65 40.18 -27.62
C PHE A 457 -12.71 40.80 -28.66
N LEU A 458 -11.95 39.97 -29.38
CA LEU A 458 -11.07 40.41 -30.48
C LEU A 458 -11.88 41.10 -31.58
N PHE A 459 -13.01 40.54 -32.00
CA PHE A 459 -13.89 41.16 -33.01
C PHE A 459 -14.41 42.53 -32.56
N ASN A 460 -14.84 42.67 -31.31
CA ASN A 460 -15.35 43.92 -30.76
C ASN A 460 -14.23 44.98 -30.60
N VAL A 461 -13.01 44.56 -30.24
CA VAL A 461 -11.82 45.42 -30.25
C VAL A 461 -11.51 45.89 -31.67
N SER A 462 -11.42 44.99 -32.66
CA SER A 462 -11.18 45.35 -34.06
C SER A 462 -12.22 46.34 -34.59
N ASN A 463 -13.50 46.13 -34.27
CA ASN A 463 -14.59 47.00 -34.73
C ASN A 463 -14.51 48.40 -34.08
N LYS A 464 -14.16 48.49 -32.78
CA LYS A 464 -13.87 49.78 -32.12
C LYS A 464 -12.63 50.47 -32.66
N THR A 465 -11.60 49.73 -33.07
CA THR A 465 -10.41 50.32 -33.70
C THR A 465 -10.77 50.93 -35.06
N VAL A 466 -11.58 50.24 -35.87
CA VAL A 466 -12.04 50.76 -37.18
C VAL A 466 -12.92 52.02 -37.03
N LEU A 467 -13.79 52.07 -36.01
CA LEU A 467 -14.64 53.23 -35.69
C LEU A 467 -13.89 54.43 -35.10
N ASN A 468 -12.59 54.32 -34.80
CA ASN A 468 -11.73 55.43 -34.37
C ASN A 468 -10.84 55.98 -35.51
N PHE A 469 -10.97 55.46 -36.74
CA PHE A 469 -10.22 55.90 -37.93
C PHE A 469 -11.10 56.53 -39.03
N TYR A 470 -12.40 56.71 -38.76
CA TYR A 470 -13.38 57.43 -39.58
C TYR A 470 -14.10 58.49 -38.74
#